data_AF-A0A0W0I2P8-F1
#
_entry.id   AF-A0A0W0I2P8-F1
#
_cell.length_a   1.000
_cell.length_b   1.000
_cell.length_c   1.000
_cell.angle_alpha   90.00
_cell.angle_beta   90.00
_cell.angle_gamma   90.00
#
_symmetry.space_group_name_H-M   'P 1'
#
loop_
_entity.id
_entity.type
_entity.pdbx_description
1 polymer ?
#
loop_
_entity_poly.entity_id
_entity_poly.type
_entity_poly.pdbx_seq_one_letter_code
_entity_poly.pdbx_strand_id
1 'polypeptide(L)'
;MSTSIKFVMALSALSVLGGCAANHAGTAARDPMSVIEMDRKMVDMGLLPPSVLEIDAELEKVSPDSPRALELRKQKLAVTLQQRDKLRAQEAAYRAVEAPAQPEEQRMCSVNNGSSTNLVPC
;
A
#
# COMPACT_ATOMS: atom_id res chain seq x y z
N MET A 1 39.06 33.09 39.06
CA MET A 1 38.34 32.89 37.77
C MET A 1 37.93 31.42 37.74
N SER A 2 36.72 31.07 38.22
CA SER A 2 35.46 30.98 37.45
C SER A 2 35.60 29.98 36.28
N THR A 3 34.96 28.81 36.26
CA THR A 3 33.52 28.56 36.46
C THR A 3 33.25 27.12 36.95
N SER A 4 32.32 26.97 37.89
CA SER A 4 31.80 25.68 38.37
C SER A 4 30.53 25.30 37.60
N ILE A 5 30.53 24.12 36.98
CA ILE A 5 29.34 23.47 36.43
C ILE A 5 28.54 22.90 37.60
N LYS A 6 27.35 23.45 37.87
CA LYS A 6 26.41 22.91 38.86
C LYS A 6 25.17 22.39 38.15
N PHE A 7 25.20 21.10 37.83
CA PHE A 7 24.01 20.27 37.67
C PHE A 7 23.36 20.11 39.05
N VAL A 8 22.18 20.70 39.25
CA VAL A 8 21.27 20.27 40.32
C VAL A 8 19.87 20.21 39.73
N MET A 9 19.40 18.98 39.57
CA MET A 9 18.02 18.64 39.28
C MET A 9 17.11 19.23 40.37
N ALA A 10 16.13 20.05 39.97
CA ALA A 10 14.99 20.37 40.80
C ALA A 10 13.85 19.44 40.43
N LEU A 11 13.66 18.40 41.25
CA LEU A 11 12.41 17.66 41.36
C LEU A 11 11.30 18.64 41.76
N SER A 12 10.18 18.63 41.08
CA SER A 12 8.92 19.18 41.59
C SER A 12 7.83 18.16 41.29
N ALA A 13 7.34 17.57 42.36
CA ALA A 13 6.37 16.49 42.39
C ALA A 13 5.02 17.02 42.88
N LEU A 14 3.95 16.40 42.37
CA LEU A 14 2.57 16.33 42.86
C LEU A 14 1.65 17.56 42.82
N SER A 15 0.55 17.42 42.06
CA SER A 15 -0.87 17.50 42.49
C SER A 15 -1.72 17.24 41.23
N VAL A 16 -2.23 16.04 40.92
CA VAL A 16 -3.36 15.27 41.50
C VAL A 16 -4.66 16.08 41.61
N LEU A 17 -5.72 15.51 41.02
CA LEU A 17 -7.16 15.86 41.01
C LEU A 17 -7.65 16.73 39.84
N GLY A 18 -8.14 16.05 38.80
CA GLY A 18 -8.86 16.69 37.72
C GLY A 18 -9.45 15.72 36.69
N GLY A 19 -10.25 14.75 37.13
CA GLY A 19 -11.26 14.11 36.30
C GLY A 19 -10.79 13.11 35.24
N CYS A 20 -10.69 11.85 35.64
CA CYS A 20 -10.82 10.72 34.72
C CYS A 20 -12.26 10.70 34.15
N ALA A 21 -12.51 11.45 33.08
CA ALA A 21 -13.59 11.09 32.18
C ALA A 21 -13.12 9.87 31.39
N ALA A 22 -13.38 8.70 31.98
CA ALA A 22 -13.32 7.42 31.29
C ALA A 22 -14.36 7.47 30.15
N ASN A 23 -13.95 7.98 29.00
CA ASN A 23 -14.58 7.60 27.74
C ASN A 23 -14.22 6.13 27.50
N HIS A 24 -14.95 5.24 28.15
CA HIS A 24 -15.19 3.89 27.68
C HIS A 24 -16.00 3.98 26.37
N ALA A 25 -15.39 4.54 25.33
CA ALA A 25 -15.71 4.11 23.98
C ALA A 25 -15.01 2.77 23.84
N GLY A 26 -15.78 1.68 23.85
CA GLY A 26 -15.28 0.34 23.58
C GLY A 26 -14.70 0.26 22.17
N THR A 27 -13.47 0.75 21.98
CA THR A 27 -12.60 0.16 20.96
C THR A 27 -12.20 -1.18 21.53
N ALA A 28 -13.02 -2.19 21.22
CA ALA A 28 -12.60 -3.57 21.27
C ALA A 28 -11.20 -3.59 20.66
N ALA A 29 -10.19 -3.83 21.50
CA ALA A 29 -8.82 -4.02 21.07
C ALA A 29 -8.86 -5.20 20.12
N ARG A 30 -8.95 -4.90 18.82
CA ARG A 30 -9.03 -5.91 17.77
C ARG A 30 -7.66 -6.58 17.82
N ASP A 31 -7.62 -7.82 18.32
CA ASP A 31 -6.37 -8.58 18.34
C ASP A 31 -5.72 -8.49 16.97
N PRO A 32 -4.40 -8.23 16.90
CA PRO A 32 -3.70 -8.15 15.63
C PRO A 32 -3.92 -9.48 14.89
N MET A 33 -4.54 -9.38 13.72
CA MET A 33 -4.86 -10.52 12.88
C MET A 33 -3.60 -11.35 12.62
N SER A 34 -3.71 -12.68 12.73
CA SER A 34 -2.59 -13.55 12.39
C SER A 34 -2.23 -13.40 10.90
N VAL A 35 -0.96 -13.65 10.56
CA VAL A 35 -0.47 -13.57 9.18
C VAL A 35 -1.29 -14.48 8.26
N ILE A 36 -1.56 -15.72 8.70
CA ILE A 36 -2.34 -16.70 7.94
C ILE A 36 -3.78 -16.23 7.72
N GLU A 37 -4.42 -15.61 8.72
CA GLU A 37 -5.77 -15.08 8.56
C GLU A 37 -5.81 -13.88 7.62
N MET A 38 -4.77 -13.04 7.63
CA MET A 38 -4.61 -11.94 6.68
C MET A 38 -4.43 -12.47 5.26
N ASP A 39 -3.57 -13.47 5.06
CA ASP A 39 -3.36 -14.09 3.75
C ASP A 39 -4.64 -14.73 3.22
N ARG A 40 -5.43 -15.38 4.08
CA ARG A 40 -6.73 -15.94 3.70
C ARG A 40 -7.68 -14.85 3.19
N LYS A 41 -7.78 -13.73 3.90
CA LYS A 41 -8.59 -12.59 3.44
C LYS A 41 -8.09 -12.02 2.12
N MET A 42 -6.78 -11.94 1.92
CA MET A 42 -6.22 -11.46 0.65
C MET A 42 -6.49 -12.42 -0.52
N VAL A 43 -6.53 -13.73 -0.28
CA VAL A 43 -6.97 -14.72 -1.27
C VAL A 43 -8.46 -14.57 -1.56
N ASP A 44 -9.30 -14.40 -0.53
CA ASP A 44 -10.74 -14.19 -0.71
C ASP A 44 -11.05 -12.91 -1.51
N MET A 45 -10.22 -11.87 -1.37
CA MET A 45 -10.30 -10.63 -2.16
C MET A 45 -9.65 -10.74 -3.56
N GLY A 46 -9.07 -11.90 -3.92
CA GLY A 46 -8.38 -12.11 -5.20
C GLY A 46 -7.03 -11.38 -5.34
N LEU A 47 -6.49 -10.85 -4.24
CA LEU A 47 -5.21 -10.11 -4.22
C LEU A 47 -4.00 -11.05 -4.15
N LEU A 48 -4.17 -12.22 -3.53
CA LEU A 48 -3.17 -13.28 -3.49
C LEU A 48 -3.68 -14.56 -4.16
N PRO A 49 -2.78 -15.38 -4.73
CA PRO A 49 -3.18 -16.67 -5.26
C PRO A 49 -3.38 -17.70 -4.12
N PRO A 50 -4.24 -18.71 -4.31
CA PRO A 50 -4.49 -19.74 -3.30
C PRO A 50 -3.24 -20.51 -2.84
N SER A 51 -2.23 -20.61 -3.70
CA SER A 51 -0.95 -21.28 -3.40
C SER A 51 -0.18 -20.65 -2.23
N VAL A 52 -0.47 -19.39 -1.87
CA VAL A 52 0.11 -18.78 -0.65
C VAL A 52 -0.34 -19.53 0.60
N LEU A 53 -1.61 -19.97 0.66
CA LEU A 53 -2.14 -20.69 1.82
C LEU A 53 -1.58 -22.11 1.91
N GLU A 54 -1.28 -22.73 0.77
CA GLU A 54 -0.58 -24.02 0.73
C GLU A 54 0.83 -23.89 1.34
N ILE A 55 1.55 -22.83 0.97
CA ILE A 55 2.88 -22.55 1.52
C ILE A 55 2.81 -22.21 3.01
N ASP A 56 1.77 -21.50 3.46
CA ASP A 56 1.55 -21.24 4.89
C ASP A 56 1.28 -22.53 5.68
N ALA A 57 0.47 -23.43 5.12
CA ALA A 57 0.22 -24.74 5.74
C ALA A 57 1.49 -25.62 5.79
N GLU A 58 2.41 -25.47 4.84
CA GLU A 58 3.73 -26.11 4.92
C GLU A 58 4.63 -25.43 5.96
N LEU A 59 4.62 -24.10 6.03
CA LEU A 59 5.40 -23.32 6.99
C LEU A 59 5.03 -23.63 8.45
N GLU A 60 3.76 -23.93 8.72
CA GLU A 60 3.28 -24.32 10.05
C GLU A 60 3.82 -25.69 10.50
N LYS A 61 4.15 -26.57 9.55
CA LYS A 61 4.64 -27.93 9.83
C LYS A 61 6.15 -28.00 10.00
N VAL A 62 6.90 -27.02 9.51
CA VAL A 62 8.37 -27.02 9.53
C VAL A 62 8.91 -26.13 10.65
N SER A 63 10.08 -26.49 11.18
CA SER A 63 10.78 -25.61 12.12
C SER A 63 11.12 -24.28 11.44
N PRO A 64 10.86 -23.12 12.08
CA PRO A 64 11.06 -21.80 11.48
C PRO A 64 12.53 -21.50 11.11
N ASP A 65 13.47 -22.19 11.76
CA ASP A 65 14.92 -22.06 11.54
C ASP A 65 15.48 -23.08 10.54
N SER A 66 14.63 -23.96 10.01
CA SER A 66 15.06 -24.96 9.03
C SER A 66 15.37 -24.30 7.67
N PRO A 67 16.33 -24.85 6.89
CA PRO A 67 16.56 -24.43 5.51
C PRO A 67 15.29 -24.52 4.65
N ARG A 68 14.43 -25.51 4.94
CA ARG A 68 13.14 -25.69 4.27
C ARG A 68 12.17 -24.53 4.54
N ALA A 69 12.10 -24.01 5.77
CA ALA A 69 11.27 -22.84 6.06
C ALA A 69 11.75 -21.59 5.31
N LEU A 70 13.07 -21.41 5.15
CA LEU A 70 13.60 -20.32 4.35
C LEU A 70 13.23 -20.46 2.87
N GLU A 71 13.31 -21.66 2.31
CA GLU A 71 12.90 -21.95 0.93
C GLU A 71 11.42 -21.65 0.71
N LEU A 72 10.55 -22.10 1.62
CA LEU A 72 9.11 -21.83 1.56
C LEU A 72 8.79 -20.34 1.65
N ARG A 73 9.47 -19.57 2.51
CA ARG A 73 9.30 -18.10 2.57
C ARG A 73 9.73 -17.43 1.26
N LYS A 74 10.83 -17.88 0.64
CA LYS A 74 11.27 -17.38 -0.68
C LYS A 74 10.25 -17.72 -1.77
N GLN A 75 9.70 -18.92 -1.74
CA GLN A 75 8.65 -19.35 -2.66
C GLN A 75 7.40 -18.50 -2.50
N LYS A 76 6.93 -18.28 -1.28
CA LYS A 76 5.78 -17.40 -0.97
C LYS A 76 6.02 -15.98 -1.49
N LEU A 77 7.20 -15.42 -1.25
CA LEU A 77 7.57 -14.10 -1.76
C LEU A 77 7.53 -14.05 -3.30
N ALA A 78 8.10 -15.05 -3.98
CA ALA A 78 8.11 -15.10 -5.45
C ALA A 78 6.69 -15.16 -6.03
N VAL A 79 5.83 -16.00 -5.46
CA VAL A 79 4.42 -16.13 -5.85
C VAL A 79 3.66 -14.81 -5.65
N THR A 80 3.84 -14.16 -4.50
CA THR A 80 3.21 -12.86 -4.21
C THR A 80 3.68 -11.77 -5.16
N LEU A 81 4.98 -11.71 -5.48
CA LEU A 81 5.53 -10.75 -6.44
C LEU A 81 4.97 -10.98 -7.85
N GLN A 82 4.89 -12.23 -8.29
CA GLN A 82 4.29 -12.58 -9.57
C GLN A 82 2.83 -12.14 -9.64
N GLN A 83 2.04 -12.37 -8.58
CA GLN A 83 0.64 -11.95 -8.54
C GLN A 83 0.51 -10.43 -8.58
N ARG A 84 1.35 -9.70 -7.84
CA ARG A 84 1.39 -8.23 -7.88
C ARG A 84 1.64 -7.72 -9.30
N ASP A 85 2.58 -8.32 -10.02
CA ASP A 85 2.91 -7.90 -11.37
C ASP A 85 1.77 -8.16 -12.35
N LYS A 86 1.03 -9.28 -12.18
CA LYS A 86 -0.20 -9.55 -12.93
C LYS A 86 -1.29 -8.51 -12.67
N LEU A 87 -1.53 -8.18 -11.40
CA LEU A 87 -2.52 -7.17 -11.02
C LEU A 87 -2.15 -5.78 -11.57
N ARG A 88 -0.88 -5.40 -11.51
CA ARG A 88 -0.39 -4.14 -12.10
C ARG A 88 -0.57 -4.12 -13.63
N ALA A 89 -0.28 -5.23 -14.31
CA ALA A 89 -0.50 -5.33 -15.76
C ALA A 89 -1.98 -5.23 -16.12
N GLN A 90 -2.86 -5.86 -15.32
CA GLN A 90 -4.31 -5.75 -15.48
C GLN A 90 -4.80 -4.33 -15.27
N GLU A 91 -4.33 -3.64 -14.22
CA GLU A 91 -4.69 -2.24 -13.96
C GLU A 91 -4.22 -1.33 -15.11
N ALA A 92 -3.00 -1.52 -15.60
CA ALA A 92 -2.48 -0.77 -16.75
C ALA A 92 -3.32 -1.01 -18.01
N ALA A 93 -3.71 -2.26 -18.27
CA ALA A 93 -4.58 -2.60 -19.39
C ALA A 93 -5.97 -1.96 -19.25
N TYR A 94 -6.54 -1.97 -18.05
CA TYR A 94 -7.82 -1.33 -17.76
C TYR A 94 -7.75 0.19 -17.97
N ARG A 95 -6.71 0.85 -17.44
CA ARG A 95 -6.49 2.30 -17.66
C ARG A 95 -6.27 2.65 -19.14
N ALA A 96 -5.63 1.78 -19.91
CA ALA A 96 -5.44 2.00 -21.34
C ALA A 96 -6.77 1.95 -22.13
N VAL A 97 -7.76 1.18 -21.66
CA VAL A 97 -9.11 1.15 -22.24
C VAL A 97 -9.92 2.38 -21.84
N GLU A 98 -9.78 2.86 -20.60
CA GLU A 98 -10.48 4.05 -20.11
C GLU A 98 -9.88 5.38 -20.57
N ALA A 99 -8.66 5.38 -21.09
CA ALA A 99 -8.06 6.58 -21.65
C ALA A 99 -8.91 7.06 -22.84
N PRO A 100 -9.50 8.27 -22.80
CA PRO A 100 -10.24 8.78 -23.94
C PRO A 100 -9.30 8.80 -25.14
N ALA A 101 -9.79 8.33 -26.29
CA ALA A 101 -9.14 8.59 -27.57
C ALA A 101 -8.82 10.09 -27.59
N GLN A 102 -7.54 10.44 -27.66
CA GLN A 102 -7.17 11.85 -27.77
C GLN A 102 -7.99 12.40 -28.93
N PRO A 103 -8.77 13.49 -28.74
CA PRO A 103 -9.50 14.05 -29.83
C PRO A 103 -8.46 14.30 -30.92
N GLU A 104 -8.63 13.65 -32.08
CA GLU A 104 -7.80 13.95 -33.23
C GLU A 104 -7.89 15.45 -33.40
N GLU A 105 -6.78 16.13 -33.09
CA GLU A 105 -6.71 17.57 -33.17
C GLU A 105 -6.96 17.87 -34.65
N GLN A 106 -8.19 18.25 -34.99
CA GLN A 106 -8.58 18.58 -36.35
C GLN A 106 -7.65 19.72 -36.77
N ARG A 107 -6.60 19.37 -37.51
CA ARG A 107 -5.61 20.32 -37.97
C ARG A 107 -6.34 21.22 -38.94
N MET A 108 -6.52 22.48 -38.58
CA MET A 108 -7.12 23.47 -39.46
C MET A 108 -6.01 24.16 -40.24
N CYS A 109 -6.06 24.05 -41.55
CA CYS A 109 -5.19 24.73 -42.49
C CYS A 109 -5.75 26.12 -42.82
N SER A 110 -4.88 27.14 -42.75
CA SER A 110 -5.22 28.51 -43.15
C SER A 110 -5.08 28.65 -44.66
N VAL A 111 -6.17 28.98 -45.34
CA VAL A 111 -6.20 29.23 -46.78
C VAL A 111 -6.50 30.71 -47.03
N ASN A 112 -5.59 31.40 -47.70
CA ASN A 112 -5.73 32.79 -48.09
C ASN A 112 -6.09 32.89 -49.57
N ASN A 113 -7.29 33.38 -49.89
CA ASN A 113 -7.78 33.58 -51.26
C ASN A 113 -7.70 35.04 -51.73
N GLY A 114 -6.82 35.86 -51.12
CA GLY A 114 -6.56 37.25 -51.50
C GLY A 114 -7.56 38.27 -50.93
N SER A 115 -8.74 37.87 -50.45
CA SER A 115 -9.74 38.75 -49.83
C SER A 115 -10.12 38.36 -48.40
N SER A 116 -9.86 37.12 -47.98
CA SER A 116 -10.11 36.62 -46.62
C SER A 116 -9.26 35.39 -46.33
N THR A 117 -8.95 35.20 -45.05
CA THR A 117 -8.30 34.00 -44.53
C THR A 117 -9.37 33.08 -43.96
N ASN A 118 -9.47 31.86 -44.49
CA ASN A 118 -10.42 30.84 -44.02
C ASN A 118 -9.65 29.69 -43.37
N LEU A 119 -10.21 29.17 -42.27
CA LEU A 119 -9.73 27.94 -41.65
C LEU A 119 -10.53 26.77 -42.23
N VAL A 120 -9.86 25.84 -42.87
CA VAL A 120 -10.45 24.58 -43.38
C VAL A 120 -9.74 23.40 -42.75
N PRO A 121 -10.38 22.22 -42.61
CA PRO A 121 -9.65 21.02 -42.26
C PRO A 121 -8.49 20.79 -43.24
N CYS A 122 -7.30 20.55 -42.71
CA CYS A 122 -6.29 19.77 -43.40
C CYS A 122 -6.81 18.32 -43.52
#